data_AF-A0A359LZJ2-F1
#
_entry.id   AF-A0A359LZJ2-F1
#
_cell.length_a   1.000
_cell.length_b   1.000
_cell.length_c   1.000
_cell.angle_alpha   90.00
_cell.angle_beta   90.00
_cell.angle_gamma   90.00
#
_symmetry.space_group_name_H-M   'P 1'
#
loop_
_entity.id
_entity.type
_entity.pdbx_description
1 polymer ?
#
loop_
_entity_poly.entity_id
_entity_poly.type
_entity_poly.pdbx_seq_one_letter_code
_entity_poly.pdbx_strand_id
1 'polypeptide(L)'
;MAGFGILTGLALREVGYWGIIAPHFRSWGAAQVFVDLVILAVLACLWMGKDASQRRSLPAGPFIALTILAGSFGPLLYLLLRELRRPPAR
;
A
#
# COMPACT_ATOMS: atom_id res chain seq x y z
N MET A 1 10.65 -4.62 -1.95
CA MET A 1 9.60 -4.95 -2.93
C MET A 1 9.53 -6.43 -3.24
N ALA A 2 10.58 -7.03 -3.82
CA ALA A 2 10.56 -8.44 -4.23
C ALA A 2 10.17 -9.42 -3.11
N GLY A 3 10.77 -9.32 -1.92
CA GLY A 3 10.44 -10.20 -0.80
C GLY A 3 8.97 -10.13 -0.36
N PHE A 4 8.43 -8.92 -0.23
CA PHE A 4 7.01 -8.73 0.11
C PHE A 4 6.07 -9.23 -1.00
N GLY A 5 6.47 -9.06 -2.26
CA GLY A 5 5.78 -9.62 -3.44
C GLY A 5 5.70 -11.14 -3.40
N ILE A 6 6.82 -11.82 -3.11
CA ILE A 6 6.87 -13.28 -2.98
C ILE A 6 5.96 -13.75 -1.84
N LEU A 7 6.06 -13.14 -0.67
CA LEU A 7 5.21 -13.47 0.48
C LEU A 7 3.72 -13.30 0.16
N THR A 8 3.35 -12.19 -0.48
CA THR A 8 1.95 -11.92 -0.87
C THR A 8 1.46 -12.94 -1.90
N GLY A 9 2.29 -13.27 -2.90
CA GLY A 9 1.95 -14.27 -3.92
C GLY A 9 1.75 -15.67 -3.34
N LEU A 10 2.61 -16.09 -2.41
CA LEU A 10 2.48 -17.37 -1.71
C LEU A 10 1.20 -17.40 -0.86
N ALA A 11 0.94 -16.35 -0.07
CA ALA A 11 -0.28 -16.25 0.73
C ALA A 11 -1.55 -16.30 -0.16
N LEU A 12 -1.57 -15.55 -1.27
CA LEU A 12 -2.69 -15.59 -2.21
C LEU A 12 -2.90 -16.98 -2.82
N ARG A 13 -1.82 -17.71 -3.13
CA ARG A 13 -1.90 -19.08 -3.63
C ARG A 13 -2.48 -20.04 -2.58
N GLU A 14 -2.11 -19.87 -1.32
CA GLU A 14 -2.50 -20.79 -0.24
C GLU A 14 -3.91 -20.54 0.27
N VAL A 15 -4.27 -19.27 0.53
CA VAL A 15 -5.51 -18.92 1.22
C VAL A 15 -6.44 -18.03 0.39
N GLY A 16 -6.02 -17.61 -0.80
CA GLY A 16 -6.77 -16.66 -1.63
C GLY A 16 -6.84 -15.26 -1.01
N TYR A 17 -7.50 -14.34 -1.69
CA TYR A 17 -7.62 -12.95 -1.21
C TYR A 17 -8.41 -12.87 0.11
N TRP A 18 -9.56 -13.56 0.18
CA TRP A 18 -10.40 -13.54 1.38
C TRP A 18 -9.75 -14.23 2.58
N GLY A 19 -8.98 -15.30 2.36
CA GLY A 19 -8.30 -16.01 3.43
C GLY A 19 -7.16 -15.22 4.08
N ILE A 20 -6.65 -14.16 3.43
CA ILE A 20 -5.74 -13.19 4.06
C ILE A 20 -6.50 -12.31 5.05
N ILE A 21 -7.72 -11.91 4.72
CA ILE A 21 -8.49 -10.91 5.48
C ILE A 21 -9.26 -11.58 6.64
N ALA A 22 -9.98 -12.67 6.36
CA ALA A 22 -10.89 -13.31 7.29
C ALA A 22 -10.30 -13.66 8.68
N PRO A 23 -9.03 -14.11 8.81
CA PRO A 23 -8.44 -14.42 10.11
C PRO A 23 -8.36 -13.22 11.07
N HIS A 24 -8.29 -12.00 10.55
CA HIS A 24 -8.20 -10.79 11.39
C HIS A 24 -9.47 -10.56 12.21
N PHE A 25 -10.61 -11.12 11.80
CA PHE A 25 -11.87 -11.00 12.53
C PHE A 25 -12.11 -12.15 13.52
N ARG A 26 -11.14 -13.05 13.70
CA ARG A 26 -11.24 -14.18 14.65
C ARG A 26 -10.85 -13.79 16.08
N SER A 27 -10.19 -12.65 16.29
CA SER A 27 -9.85 -12.15 17.62
C SER A 27 -9.82 -10.62 17.64
N TRP A 28 -10.06 -10.03 18.81
CA TRP A 28 -10.02 -8.58 18.98
C TRP A 28 -8.64 -7.98 18.70
N GLY A 29 -7.56 -8.67 19.07
CA GLY A 29 -6.19 -8.20 18.81
C GLY A 29 -5.87 -8.16 17.32
N ALA A 30 -6.21 -9.22 16.58
CA ALA A 30 -5.99 -9.26 15.14
C ALA A 30 -6.87 -8.23 14.40
N ALA A 31 -8.09 -8.01 14.89
CA ALA A 31 -9.01 -7.02 14.34
C ALA A 31 -8.48 -5.59 14.56
N GLN A 32 -7.94 -5.31 15.74
CA GLN A 32 -7.31 -4.01 16.04
C GLN A 32 -6.14 -3.74 15.11
N VAL A 33 -5.23 -4.71 14.90
CA VAL A 33 -4.09 -4.56 13.99
C VAL A 33 -4.56 -4.36 12.54
N PHE A 34 -5.59 -5.07 12.10
CA PHE A 34 -6.17 -4.87 10.77
C PHE A 34 -6.74 -3.46 10.60
N VAL A 35 -7.48 -2.95 11.60
CA VAL A 35 -8.00 -1.59 11.59
C VAL A 35 -6.86 -0.57 11.55
N ASP A 36 -5.79 -0.77 12.31
CA ASP A 36 -4.60 0.08 12.28
C ASP A 36 -3.98 0.14 10.86
N LEU A 37 -3.84 -1.02 10.20
CA LEU A 37 -3.36 -1.10 8.82
C LEU A 37 -4.28 -0.36 7.83
N VAL A 38 -5.61 -0.45 7.99
CA VAL A 38 -6.58 0.29 7.16
C VAL A 38 -6.44 1.80 7.38
N ILE A 39 -6.30 2.25 8.63
CA ILE A 39 -6.08 3.66 8.95
C ILE A 39 -4.78 4.15 8.32
N LEU A 40 -3.69 3.40 8.45
CA LEU A 40 -2.41 3.72 7.82
C LEU A 40 -2.51 3.78 6.29
N ALA A 41 -3.26 2.86 5.66
CA ALA A 41 -3.49 2.86 4.22
C ALA A 41 -4.28 4.11 3.77
N VAL A 42 -5.31 4.50 4.53
CA VAL A 42 -6.08 5.73 4.27
C VAL A 42 -5.20 6.97 4.40
N LEU A 43 -4.42 7.07 5.49
CA LEU A 43 -3.49 8.18 5.69
C LEU A 43 -2.45 8.25 4.57
N ALA A 44 -1.93 7.11 4.10
CA ALA A 44 -1.02 7.05 2.97
C ALA A 44 -1.67 7.53 1.66
N CYS A 45 -2.92 7.14 1.39
CA CYS A 45 -3.69 7.64 0.24
C CYS A 45 -3.87 9.16 0.28
N LEU A 46 -4.26 9.72 1.43
CA LEU A 46 -4.41 11.17 1.62
C LEU A 46 -3.07 11.89 1.43
N TRP A 47 -1.99 11.31 1.95
CA TRP A 47 -0.64 11.84 1.80
C TRP A 47 -0.20 11.84 0.33
N MET A 48 -0.39 10.73 -0.41
CA MET A 48 -0.05 10.66 -1.84
C MET A 48 -0.83 11.71 -2.65
N GLY A 49 -2.13 11.89 -2.35
CA GLY A 49 -2.95 12.91 -3.01
C GLY A 49 -2.41 14.33 -2.79
N LYS A 50 -2.02 14.67 -1.55
CA LYS A 50 -1.40 15.96 -1.22
C LYS A 50 -0.02 16.10 -1.88
N ASP A 51 0.83 15.09 -1.83
CA ASP A 51 2.19 15.10 -2.39
C ASP A 51 2.16 15.29 -3.92
N ALA A 52 1.27 14.57 -4.62
CA ALA A 52 1.10 14.70 -6.06
C ALA A 52 0.62 16.09 -6.48
N SER A 53 -0.28 16.70 -5.70
CA SER A 53 -0.76 18.07 -5.93
C SER A 53 0.34 19.12 -5.71
N GLN A 54 1.13 18.99 -4.65
CA GLN A 54 2.16 19.96 -4.28
C GLN A 54 3.42 19.89 -5.15
N ARG A 55 3.85 18.69 -5.56
CA ARG A 55 5.13 18.48 -6.26
C ARG A 55 4.98 18.31 -7.78
N ARG A 56 3.75 18.25 -8.30
CA ARG A 56 3.41 18.18 -9.74
C ARG A 56 4.12 17.08 -10.54
N SER A 57 4.65 16.04 -9.90
CA SER A 57 5.63 15.11 -10.50
C SER A 57 5.08 13.72 -10.87
N LEU A 58 4.15 13.17 -10.09
CA LEU A 58 3.62 11.82 -10.27
C LEU A 58 2.13 11.78 -9.86
N PRO A 59 1.20 11.42 -10.76
CA PRO A 59 -0.22 11.34 -10.40
C PRO A 59 -0.46 10.22 -9.37
N ALA A 60 -1.10 10.55 -8.24
CA ALA A 60 -1.34 9.61 -7.15
C ALA A 60 -2.47 8.58 -7.44
N GLY A 61 -3.38 8.87 -8.37
CA GLY A 61 -4.59 8.07 -8.62
C GLY A 61 -4.34 6.56 -8.80
N PRO A 62 -3.44 6.14 -9.72
CA PRO A 62 -3.13 4.72 -9.92
C PRO A 62 -2.59 4.03 -8.65
N PHE A 63 -1.81 4.75 -7.85
CA PHE A 63 -1.22 4.22 -6.62
C PHE A 63 -2.23 4.12 -5.48
N ILE A 64 -3.19 5.05 -5.42
CA ILE A 64 -4.32 4.98 -4.49
C ILE A 64 -5.18 3.74 -4.82
N ALA A 65 -5.52 3.53 -6.10
CA ALA A 65 -6.26 2.34 -6.53
C ALA A 65 -5.50 1.05 -6.16
N LEU A 66 -4.19 1.03 -6.39
CA LEU A 66 -3.34 -0.10 -5.99
C LEU A 66 -3.31 -0.28 -4.46
N THR A 67 -3.35 0.80 -3.68
CA THR A 67 -3.39 0.73 -2.21
C THR A 67 -4.68 0.10 -1.71
N ILE A 68 -5.81 0.41 -2.34
CA ILE A 68 -7.11 -0.16 -1.97
C ILE A 68 -7.15 -1.68 -2.24
N LEU A 69 -6.50 -2.13 -3.31
CA LEU A 69 -6.53 -3.54 -3.72
C LEU A 69 -5.42 -4.39 -3.11
N ALA A 70 -4.26 -3.78 -2.84
CA ALA A 70 -3.05 -4.51 -2.46
C ALA A 70 -2.40 -3.96 -1.17
N GLY A 71 -2.99 -2.96 -0.52
CA GLY A 71 -2.44 -2.37 0.69
C GLY A 71 -1.13 -1.62 0.41
N SER A 72 -0.05 -1.97 1.11
CA SER A 72 1.20 -1.20 1.09
C SER A 72 1.95 -1.19 -0.25
N PHE A 73 1.55 -2.00 -1.25
CA PHE A 73 2.15 -1.92 -2.60
C PHE A 73 1.99 -0.54 -3.24
N GLY A 74 0.83 0.12 -3.06
CA GLY A 74 0.56 1.43 -3.64
C GLY A 74 1.53 2.52 -3.16
N PRO A 75 1.63 2.79 -1.84
CA PRO A 75 2.50 3.84 -1.31
C PRO A 75 3.99 3.53 -1.54
N LEU A 76 4.39 2.25 -1.42
CA LEU A 76 5.77 1.86 -1.67
C LEU A 76 6.16 2.07 -3.14
N LEU A 77 5.27 1.73 -4.08
CA LEU A 77 5.55 1.89 -5.51
C LEU A 77 5.54 3.38 -5.90
N TYR A 78 4.61 4.16 -5.32
CA TYR A 78 4.58 5.61 -5.47
C TYR A 78 5.91 6.24 -5.03
N LEU A 79 6.40 5.90 -3.84
CA LEU A 79 7.68 6.40 -3.31
C LEU A 79 8.85 6.02 -4.21
N LEU A 80 8.92 4.76 -4.66
CA LEU A 80 9.99 4.28 -5.53
C LEU A 80 10.03 5.05 -6.86
N LEU A 81 8.89 5.14 -7.55
CA LEU A 81 8.80 5.87 -8.83
C LEU A 81 9.04 7.37 -8.65
N ARG A 82 8.58 7.94 -7.54
CA ARG A 82 8.84 9.35 -7.22
C ARG A 82 10.33 9.61 -7.07
N GLU A 83 11.05 8.74 -6.36
CA GLU A 83 12.49 8.90 -6.16
C GLU A 83 13.27 8.73 -7.46
N LEU A 84 12.90 7.75 -8.30
CA LEU A 84 13.51 7.55 -9.62
C LEU A 84 13.29 8.74 -10.57
N ARG A 85 12.21 9.51 -10.38
CA ARG A 85 11.90 10.72 -11.16
C ARG A 85 12.52 11.98 -10.59
N ARG A 86 13.14 11.94 -9.40
CA ARG A 86 13.84 13.11 -8.88
C ARG A 86 15.10 13.35 -9.72
N PRO A 87 15.31 14.58 -10.23
CA PRO A 87 16.57 14.90 -10.88
C PRO A 87 17.72 14.73 -9.87
N PRO A 88 18.90 14.27 -10.31
CA PRO A 88 20.07 14.16 -9.44
C PRO A 88 20.35 15.52 -8.80
N ALA A 89 20.55 15.53 -7.48
CA ALA A 89 20.94 16.74 -6.77
C ALA A 89 22.26 17.26 -7.36
N ARG A 90 22.22 18.47 -7.92
CA ARG A 90 23.41 19.21 -8.38
C ARG A 90 24.17 19.76 -7.18
#